data_AF-A0A832NFE0-F1
#
_entry.id   AF-A0A832NFE0-F1
#
_cell.length_a   1.000
_cell.length_b   1.000
_cell.length_c   1.000
_cell.angle_alpha   90.00
_cell.angle_beta   90.00
_cell.angle_gamma   90.00
#
_symmetry.space_group_name_H-M   'P 1'
#
loop_
_entity.id
_entity.type
_entity.pdbx_description
1 polymer ?
#
loop_
_entity_poly.entity_id
_entity_poly.type
_entity_poly.pdbx_seq_one_letter_code
_entity_poly.pdbx_strand_id
1 'polypeptide(L)' 'MLSSSERKVLWVLGVIYLLYLPPVTNLVNRVEPFVLGIPFFVFWQAFSILVASALLAYAYSVVSREGE' A
#
# COMPACT_ATOMS: atom_id res chain seq x y z
N MET A 1 10.62 -22.70 -8.31
CA MET A 1 11.32 -21.41 -8.10
C MET A 1 10.41 -20.32 -8.64
N LEU A 2 10.11 -19.27 -7.87
CA LEU A 2 9.30 -18.15 -8.35
C LEU A 2 10.03 -17.39 -9.48
N SER A 3 9.31 -17.02 -10.54
CA SER A 3 9.81 -16.16 -11.63
C SER A 3 10.18 -14.77 -11.08
N SER A 4 10.99 -14.02 -11.83
CA SER A 4 11.35 -12.67 -11.42
C SER A 4 10.12 -11.75 -11.34
N SER A 5 9.08 -12.00 -12.12
CA SER A 5 7.86 -11.20 -12.15
C SER A 5 6.87 -11.59 -11.06
N GLU A 6 6.72 -12.88 -10.79
CA GLU A 6 5.96 -13.35 -9.62
C GLU A 6 6.50 -12.72 -8.33
N ARG A 7 7.83 -12.64 -8.20
CA ARG A 7 8.48 -11.95 -7.07
C ARG A 7 8.14 -10.45 -7.02
N LYS A 8 8.11 -9.76 -8.17
CA LYS A 8 7.74 -8.33 -8.24
C LYS A 8 6.28 -8.12 -7.84
N VAL A 9 5.37 -8.97 -8.32
CA VAL A 9 3.95 -8.93 -7.95
C VAL A 9 3.77 -9.15 -6.46
N LEU A 10 4.43 -10.16 -5.87
CA LEU A 10 4.38 -10.40 -4.43
C LEU A 10 4.91 -9.21 -3.62
N TRP A 11 5.99 -8.56 -4.07
CA TRP A 11 6.47 -7.33 -3.46
C TRP A 11 5.44 -6.20 -3.53
N VAL A 12 4.80 -6.01 -4.68
CA VAL A 12 3.74 -5.00 -4.84
C VAL A 12 2.57 -5.28 -3.91
N LEU A 13 2.11 -6.53 -3.81
CA LEU A 13 1.04 -6.92 -2.89
C LEU A 13 1.45 -6.67 -1.43
N GLY A 14 2.70 -6.95 -1.06
CA GLY A 14 3.24 -6.64 0.26
C GLY A 14 3.24 -5.14 0.57
N VAL A 15 3.62 -4.30 -0.41
CA VAL A 15 3.56 -2.84 -0.28
C VAL A 15 2.13 -2.35 -0.10
N ILE A 16 1.17 -2.89 -0.88
CA ILE A 16 -0.25 -2.55 -0.73
C ILE A 16 -0.73 -2.90 0.67
N TYR A 17 -0.43 -4.09 1.17
CA TYR A 17 -0.82 -4.49 2.53
C TYR A 17 -0.28 -3.52 3.59
N LEU A 18 1.01 -3.16 3.51
CA LEU A 18 1.62 -2.22 4.45
C LEU A 18 1.04 -0.80 4.32
N LEU A 19 0.66 -0.38 3.12
CA LEU A 19 0.06 0.93 2.86
C LEU A 19 -1.30 1.12 3.54
N TYR A 20 -2.06 0.04 3.75
CA TYR A 20 -3.30 0.11 4.53
C TYR A 20 -3.08 0.30 6.03
N LEU A 21 -1.84 0.13 6.51
CA LEU A 21 -1.42 0.41 7.88
C LEU A 21 -0.78 1.80 7.95
N PRO A 22 -1.39 2.78 8.62
CA PRO A 22 -0.78 4.10 8.77
C PRO A 22 0.54 3.97 9.57
N PRO A 23 1.68 4.41 9.03
CA PRO A 23 3.00 4.04 9.56
C PRO A 23 3.34 4.68 10.92
N VAL A 24 2.65 5.76 11.29
CA VAL A 24 3.07 6.63 12.39
C VAL A 24 1.98 6.94 13.41
N THR A 25 0.77 6.39 13.25
CA THR A 25 -0.34 6.65 14.18
C THR A 25 0.01 6.24 15.60
N ASN A 26 0.57 5.05 15.81
CA ASN A 26 1.00 4.59 17.14
C ASN A 26 2.18 5.37 17.73
N LEU A 27 2.98 6.05 16.90
CA LEU A 27 4.12 6.84 17.36
C LEU A 27 3.71 8.26 17.76
N VAL A 28 2.78 8.85 17.00
CA VAL A 28 2.35 10.23 17.18
C VAL A 28 1.20 10.33 18.18
N ASN A 29 0.27 9.37 18.20
CA ASN A 29 -0.89 9.34 19.10
C ASN A 29 -0.54 8.67 20.45
N ARG A 30 0.57 9.04 21.09
CA ARG A 30 1.00 8.46 22.38
C ARG A 30 0.39 9.12 23.61
N VAL A 31 -0.04 10.38 23.47
CA VAL A 31 -0.59 11.19 24.56
C VAL A 31 -1.79 11.96 24.04
N GLU A 32 -2.74 12.25 24.94
CA GLU A 32 -3.87 13.10 24.60
C GLU A 32 -3.43 14.57 24.50
N PRO A 33 -3.98 15.34 23.55
CA PRO A 33 -4.96 14.94 22.54
C PRO A 33 -4.32 14.26 21.32
N PHE A 34 -5.01 13.27 20.73
CA PHE A 34 -4.53 12.57 19.54
C PHE A 34 -4.42 13.51 18.34
N VAL A 35 -3.22 13.62 17.76
CA VAL A 35 -2.93 14.49 16.61
C VAL A 35 -3.47 13.89 15.30
N LEU A 36 -3.37 12.58 15.12
CA LEU A 36 -3.81 11.84 13.93
C LEU A 36 -5.11 11.08 14.21
N GLY A 37 -6.21 11.82 14.37
CA GLY A 37 -7.55 11.27 14.64
C GLY A 37 -8.31 10.79 13.39
N ILE A 38 -9.63 10.61 13.52
CA ILE A 38 -10.53 10.12 12.46
C ILE A 38 -10.32 10.80 11.09
N PRO A 39 -10.20 12.15 10.98
CA PRO A 39 -10.00 12.81 9.68
C PRO A 39 -8.75 12.33 8.94
N PHE A 40 -7.65 12.11 9.66
CA PHE A 40 -6.41 11.58 9.08
C PHE A 40 -6.58 10.14 8.61
N PHE A 41 -7.25 9.29 9.39
CA PHE A 41 -7.51 7.90 8.97
C PHE A 41 -8.34 7.85 7.69
N VAL A 42 -9.39 8.67 7.57
CA VAL A 42 -10.22 8.72 6.35
C VAL A 42 -9.40 9.20 5.15
N PHE A 43 -8.61 10.27 5.33
CA PHE A 43 -7.66 10.74 4.31
C PHE A 43 -6.69 9.64 3.89
N TRP A 44 -6.07 8.95 4.85
CA TRP A 44 -5.11 7.90 4.59
C TRP A 44 -5.72 6.74 3.82
N GLN A 45 -6.93 6.30 4.20
CA GLN A 45 -7.61 5.23 3.48
C GLN A 45 -7.94 5.61 2.03
N ALA A 46 -8.42 6.84 1.80
CA ALA A 46 -8.67 7.34 0.45
C ALA A 46 -7.38 7.40 -0.39
N PHE A 47 -6.30 7.89 0.20
CA PHE A 47 -4.98 7.93 -0.42
C PHE A 47 -4.46 6.52 -0.75
N SER A 48 -4.58 5.58 0.20
CA SER A 48 -4.13 4.20 0.03
C SER A 48 -4.87 3.50 -1.11
N ILE A 49 -6.16 3.75 -1.31
CA ILE A 49 -6.93 3.20 -2.44
C ILE A 49 -6.38 3.68 -3.79
N LEU A 50 -6.07 4.97 -3.92
CA LEU A 50 -5.54 5.53 -5.17
C LEU A 50 -4.16 4.94 -5.49
N VAL A 51 -3.28 4.88 -4.50
CA VAL A 51 -1.94 4.32 -4.66
C VAL A 51 -1.98 2.82 -4.92
N ALA A 52 -2.84 2.06 -4.22
CA ALA A 52 -3.02 0.63 -4.47
C ALA A 52 -3.52 0.34 -5.89
N SER A 53 -4.42 1.19 -6.42
CA SER A 53 -4.91 1.08 -7.79
C SER A 53 -3.78 1.28 -8.82
N ALA A 54 -2.92 2.29 -8.60
CA ALA A 54 -1.75 2.52 -9.45
C ALA A 54 -0.73 1.37 -9.38
N LEU A 55 -0.49 0.84 -8.17
CA LEU A 55 0.40 -0.30 -7.94
C LEU A 55 -0.12 -1.59 -8.60
N LEU A 56 -1.43 -1.84 -8.55
CA LEU A 56 -2.04 -2.98 -9.23
C LEU A 56 -1.97 -2.85 -10.76
N ALA A 57 -2.22 -1.65 -11.30
CA ALA A 57 -2.02 -1.39 -12.72
C ALA A 57 -0.56 -1.64 -13.14
N TYR A 58 0.40 -1.22 -12.33
CA TYR A 58 1.81 -1.55 -12.54
C TYR A 58 2.06 -3.06 -12.50
N ALA A 59 1.58 -3.77 -11.47
CA ALA A 59 1.74 -5.22 -11.35
C ALA A 59 1.17 -5.97 -12.57
N TYR A 60 -0.03 -5.57 -13.03
CA TYR A 60 -0.64 -6.13 -14.23
C TYR A 60 0.25 -5.91 -15.47
N SER A 61 0.82 -4.72 -15.63
CA SER A 61 1.72 -4.43 -16.76
C SER A 61 3.01 -5.24 -16.74
N VAL A 62 3.54 -5.65 -15.58
CA VAL A 62 4.74 -6.48 -15.52
C VAL A 62 4.42 -7.96 -15.75
N VAL A 63 3.24 -8.42 -15.37
CA VAL A 63 2.74 -9.76 -15.71
C VAL A 63 2.44 -9.87 -17.21
N SER A 64 1.78 -8.87 -17.80
CA SER A 64 1.41 -8.90 -19.22
C SER A 64 2.64 -8.97 -20.14
N ARG A 65 3.76 -8.38 -19.73
CA ARG A 65 5.03 -8.37 -20.47
C ARG A 65 5.85 -9.66 -20.35
N GLU A 66 5.53 -10.54 -19.41
CA GLU A 66 6.13 -11.89 -19.35
C GLU A 66 5.30 -12.94 -20.12
N GLY A 67 4.04 -12.65 -20.42
CA GLY A 67 3.16 -13.52 -21.21
C GLY A 67 3.23 -13.31 -22.73
N GLU A 68 3.90 -12.24 -23.17
CA GLU A 68 4.34 -12.01 -24.57
C GLU A 68 5.76 -12.54 -24.77
#